data_AF-A0A653B0I1-F1
#
_entry.id   AF-A0A653B0I1-F1
#
_cell.length_a   1.000
_cell.length_b   1.000
_cell.length_c   1.000
_cell.angle_alpha   90.00
_cell.angle_beta   90.00
_cell.angle_gamma   90.00
#
_symmetry.space_group_name_H-M   'P 1'
#
loop_
_entity.id
_entity.type
_entity.pdbx_description
1 polymer ?
#
loop_
_entity_poly.entity_id
_entity_poly.type
_entity_poly.pdbx_seq_one_letter_code
_entity_poly.pdbx_strand_id
1 'polypeptide(L)' 'MKAHTLDQTILELARCLRAARAFRKARKNSAGKRVPIEAGALRRASMDLTRKLADLRQNR' A
#
# COMPACT_ATOMS: atom_id res chain seq x y z
N MET A 1 6.33 20.38 -2.26
CA MET A 1 5.48 19.45 -3.03
C MET A 1 4.31 20.23 -3.60
N LYS A 2 3.96 20.05 -4.88
CA LYS A 2 2.76 20.68 -5.46
C LYS A 2 1.51 20.04 -4.85
N ALA A 3 0.38 20.78 -4.79
CA ALA A 3 -0.86 20.28 -4.19
C ALA A 3 -1.32 18.93 -4.80
N HIS A 4 -1.31 18.82 -6.13
CA HIS A 4 -1.65 17.56 -6.81
C HIS A 4 -0.76 16.38 -6.41
N THR A 5 0.54 16.64 -6.14
CA THR A 5 1.51 15.61 -5.74
C THR A 5 1.20 15.11 -4.32
N LEU A 6 0.74 15.99 -3.44
CA LEU A 6 0.30 15.65 -2.09
C LEU A 6 -0.97 14.78 -2.14
N ASP A 7 -1.96 15.16 -2.93
CA ASP A 7 -3.21 14.39 -3.08
C ASP A 7 -2.94 13.00 -3.63
N GLN A 8 -2.11 12.88 -4.67
CA GLN A 8 -1.71 11.59 -5.22
C GLN A 8 -0.94 10.73 -4.20
N THR A 9 -0.07 11.36 -3.40
CA THR A 9 0.63 10.69 -2.29
C THR A 9 -0.36 10.13 -1.26
N ILE A 10 -1.36 10.92 -0.87
CA ILE A 10 -2.39 10.51 0.09
C ILE A 10 -3.21 9.33 -0.45
N LEU A 11 -3.61 9.38 -1.73
CA LEU A 11 -4.38 8.30 -2.37
C LEU A 11 -3.61 6.97 -2.39
N GLU A 12 -2.32 7.00 -2.74
CA GLU A 12 -1.51 5.78 -2.76
C GLU A 12 -1.19 5.25 -1.36
N LEU A 13 -0.94 6.14 -0.39
CA LEU A 13 -0.81 5.74 1.00
C LEU A 13 -2.09 5.05 1.50
N ALA A 14 -3.26 5.61 1.19
CA ALA A 14 -4.55 5.03 1.54
C ALA A 14 -4.76 3.64 0.91
N ARG A 15 -4.32 3.44 -0.35
CA ARG A 15 -4.35 2.12 -1.02
C ARG A 15 -3.50 1.10 -0.26
N CYS A 16 -2.26 1.45 0.08
CA CYS A 16 -1.34 0.59 0.83
C CYS A 16 -1.89 0.27 2.23
N LEU A 17 -2.39 1.28 2.95
CA LEU A 17 -3.01 1.11 4.27
C LEU A 17 -4.23 0.17 4.24
N ARG A 18 -5.06 0.24 3.21
CA ARG A 18 -6.19 -0.70 3.04
C ARG A 18 -5.69 -2.14 2.89
N ALA A 19 -4.67 -2.39 2.08
CA ALA A 19 -4.07 -3.71 1.93
C ALA A 19 -3.44 -4.22 3.25
N ALA A 20 -2.76 -3.34 3.99
CA ALA A 20 -2.16 -3.68 5.29
C ALA A 20 -3.23 -4.06 6.32
N ARG A 21 -4.34 -3.32 6.37
CA ARG A 21 -5.49 -3.63 7.25
C ARG A 21 -6.13 -4.96 6.86
N ALA A 22 -6.29 -5.24 5.56
CA ALA A 22 -6.81 -6.52 5.08
C ALA A 22 -5.91 -7.69 5.49
N PHE A 23 -4.58 -7.55 5.32
CA PHE A 23 -3.62 -8.56 5.76
C PHE A 23 -3.67 -8.79 7.28
N ARG A 24 -3.73 -7.73 8.09
CA ARG A 24 -3.90 -7.85 9.55
C ARG A 24 -5.18 -8.57 9.92
N LYS A 25 -6.30 -8.24 9.27
CA LYS A 25 -7.60 -8.91 9.49
C LYS A 25 -7.53 -10.38 9.11
N ALA A 26 -6.97 -10.70 7.95
CA ALA A 26 -6.80 -12.07 7.48
C ALA A 26 -5.92 -12.90 8.44
N ARG A 27 -4.79 -12.34 8.91
CA ARG A 27 -3.93 -12.99 9.91
C ARG A 27 -4.65 -13.25 11.23
N LYS A 28 -5.51 -12.32 11.68
CA LYS A 28 -6.30 -12.51 12.89
C LYS A 28 -7.30 -13.66 12.72
N ASN A 29 -8.02 -13.68 11.59
CA ASN A 29 -9.02 -14.70 11.28
C ASN A 29 -8.40 -16.09 11.03
N SER A 30 -7.18 -16.14 10.51
CA SER A 30 -6.45 -17.38 10.27
C SER A 30 -5.76 -17.94 11.53
N ALA A 31 -5.99 -17.35 12.71
CA ALA A 31 -5.27 -17.68 13.96
C ALA A 31 -3.75 -17.63 13.79
N GLY A 32 -3.25 -16.66 13.02
CA GLY A 32 -1.82 -16.48 12.74
C GLY A 32 -1.26 -17.37 11.65
N LYS A 33 -2.05 -18.27 11.05
CA LYS A 33 -1.62 -19.10 9.89
C LYS A 33 -1.31 -18.23 8.67
N ARG A 34 -0.54 -18.78 7.75
CA ARG A 34 -0.13 -18.13 6.50
C ARG A 34 -1.36 -17.69 5.68
N VAL A 35 -1.33 -16.44 5.21
CA VAL A 35 -2.36 -15.83 4.35
C VAL A 35 -1.67 -15.25 3.10
N PRO A 36 -1.26 -16.12 2.15
CA PRO A 36 -0.35 -15.75 1.07
C PRO A 36 -0.97 -14.76 0.07
N ILE A 37 -2.29 -14.79 -0.10
CA ILE A 37 -3.01 -13.89 -1.01
C ILE A 37 -2.89 -12.45 -0.51
N GLU A 38 -3.25 -12.20 0.75
CA GLU A 38 -3.21 -10.88 1.36
C GLU A 38 -1.77 -10.40 1.60
N ALA A 39 -0.85 -11.33 1.91
CA ALA A 39 0.58 -11.02 1.99
C ALA A 39 1.10 -10.51 0.63
N GLY A 40 0.76 -11.21 -0.45
CA GLY A 40 1.11 -10.82 -1.81
C GLY A 40 0.47 -9.50 -2.24
N ALA A 41 -0.80 -9.28 -1.87
CA ALA A 41 -1.51 -8.03 -2.12
C ALA A 41 -0.84 -6.83 -1.41
N LEU A 42 -0.48 -6.98 -0.13
CA LEU A 42 0.27 -5.97 0.62
C LEU A 42 1.63 -5.70 -0.01
N ARG A 43 2.37 -6.75 -0.39
CA ARG A 43 3.69 -6.60 -1.02
C ARG A 43 3.61 -5.82 -2.33
N ARG A 44 2.64 -6.12 -3.20
CA ARG A 44 2.41 -5.36 -4.45
C ARG A 44 2.05 -3.90 -4.16
N ALA A 45 1.07 -3.65 -3.29
CA ALA A 45 0.66 -2.30 -2.94
C ALA A 45 1.81 -1.47 -2.33
N SER A 46 2.69 -2.09 -1.54
CA SER A 46 3.88 -1.43 -1.01
C SER A 46 4.89 -1.08 -2.11
N MET A 47 5.12 -1.96 -3.08
CA MET A 47 6.03 -1.68 -4.21
C MET A 47 5.47 -0.57 -5.10
N ASP A 48 4.17 -0.60 -5.40
CA ASP A 48 3.50 0.43 -6.20
C ASP A 48 3.57 1.79 -5.53
N LEU A 49 3.35 1.84 -4.20
CA LEU A 49 3.53 3.06 -3.41
C LEU A 49 4.96 3.60 -3.54
N THR A 50 5.98 2.75 -3.35
CA THR A 50 7.38 3.19 -3.45
C THR A 50 7.73 3.71 -4.85
N ARG A 51 7.23 3.06 -5.89
CA ARG A 51 7.44 3.50 -7.29
C ARG A 51 6.77 4.84 -7.52
N LYS A 52 5.49 4.98 -7.15
CA LYS A 52 4.75 6.21 -7.38
C LYS A 52 5.33 7.38 -6.59
N LEU A 53 5.77 7.17 -5.35
CA LEU A 53 6.46 8.20 -4.57
C LEU A 53 7.78 8.63 -5.22
N ALA A 54 8.51 7.70 -5.85
CA ALA A 54 9.73 8.03 -6.59
C ALA A 54 9.40 8.89 -7.82
N ASP A 55 8.38 8.52 -8.60
CA ASP A 55 7.93 9.29 -9.78
C ASP A 55 7.51 10.71 -9.38
N LEU A 56 6.69 10.83 -8.32
CA LEU A 56 6.20 12.10 -7.80
C LEU A 56 7.34 13.02 -7.31
N ARG A 57 8.38 12.47 -6.70
CA ARG A 57 9.58 13.23 -6.29
C ARG A 57 10.37 13.75 -7.49
N GLN A 58 10.29 13.05 -8.62
CA GLN A 58 10.91 13.46 -9.87
C GLN A 58 10.03 14.42 -10.69
N ASN A 59 8.86 14.85 -10.16
CA ASN A 59 7.83 15.61 -10.89
C ASN A 59 7.39 14.91 -12.19
N ARG A 60 7.32 13.57 -12.18
CA ARG A 60 6.82 12.74 -13.28
C ARG A 60 5.45 12.17 -12.98
#